data_AF-A0A810NRC9-F1
#
_entry.id   AF-A0A810NRC9-F1
#
_cell.length_a   1.000
_cell.length_b   1.000
_cell.length_c   1.000
_cell.angle_alpha   90.00
_cell.angle_beta   90.00
_cell.angle_gamma   90.00
#
_symmetry.space_group_name_H-M   'P 1'
#
loop_
_entity.id
_entity.type
_entity.pdbx_description
1 polymer ?
#
loop_
_entity_poly.entity_id
_entity_poly.type
_entity_poly.pdbx_seq_one_letter_code
_entity_poly.pdbx_strand_id
1 'polypeptide(L)'
;MSRSILPAVRWWLAAAVALLAVLATGLVAGQRPAQAAPAFKVLAFYNGTWDAAHIDFDKEALAWFPQAAAQNNFTWEATTDWSRLNATHLAQYKVIMFLDDAPPADRRAAFQQYMSNGGAWMGFHVTAFNTDPNTWSWYYNTFLGTGAFVSNTWGPTAVTLRTENRAHPSTVRLPATFPSAVSEWYSWRNDLRQNPRIDILASIDPASYPVGTDPNQTWYGGYHPIIWTNRDYRMLYANFGHNAMNYSTNTRLSSTFASETQNRWLIDGLLWLGGATANPSPSVPASPSPSASTGPISPTAWYSVVNKNSGKCVDARAAGSANGTAIQQYTCNSSQAQQYRFQPTSGGYTRVDIRLNAARSLDVTNVSTADNAPIQLWTYGGGNNQQWLPVAEGGGWYHLVNRNSGKCLDVPAASTADSVQLVQYTCNGTGAQSFRLVQQP
;
A
#
# COMPACT_ATOMS: atom_id res chain seq x y z
N MET A 1 78.14 -47.33 41.98
CA MET A 1 77.70 -46.72 43.25
C MET A 1 76.84 -45.51 42.86
N SER A 2 75.51 -45.58 42.83
CA SER A 2 74.50 -45.70 43.90
C SER A 2 73.87 -44.33 44.22
N ARG A 3 72.62 -44.21 43.76
CA ARG A 3 71.44 -43.57 44.38
C ARG A 3 71.49 -42.06 44.68
N SER A 4 70.61 -41.33 43.99
CA SER A 4 70.10 -40.03 44.43
C SER A 4 68.57 -40.03 44.37
N ILE A 5 67.98 -39.37 45.36
CA ILE A 5 66.60 -39.44 45.85
C ILE A 5 65.74 -38.31 45.22
N LEU A 6 64.48 -38.62 44.89
CA LEU A 6 63.35 -37.69 44.59
C LEU A 6 63.05 -36.73 45.79
N PRO A 7 62.20 -35.66 45.74
CA PRO A 7 61.02 -35.46 44.88
C PRO A 7 60.66 -33.98 44.50
N ALA A 8 59.46 -33.82 43.90
CA ALA A 8 58.49 -32.71 44.06
C ALA A 8 58.37 -31.62 42.98
N VAL A 9 57.52 -31.94 41.97
CA VAL A 9 56.38 -31.18 41.42
C VAL A 9 56.33 -29.65 41.66
N ARG A 10 56.28 -28.85 40.57
CA ARG A 10 55.08 -28.10 40.10
C ARG A 10 55.40 -27.11 38.97
N TRP A 11 55.24 -27.61 37.75
CA TRP A 11 54.59 -26.99 36.58
C TRP A 11 54.23 -25.51 36.71
N TRP A 12 54.82 -24.62 35.89
CA TRP A 12 54.19 -23.54 35.10
C TRP A 12 55.28 -23.01 34.14
N LEU A 13 54.89 -22.52 32.96
CA LEU A 13 55.70 -21.93 31.86
C LEU A 13 56.00 -22.83 30.65
N ALA A 14 54.96 -23.25 29.94
CA ALA A 14 55.06 -23.58 28.51
C ALA A 14 53.73 -23.34 27.75
N ALA A 15 53.02 -22.25 28.06
CA ALA A 15 51.76 -21.89 27.38
C ALA A 15 51.59 -20.37 27.19
N ALA A 16 52.67 -19.65 26.88
CA ALA A 16 52.64 -18.18 26.78
C ALA A 16 53.10 -17.60 25.43
N VAL A 17 53.38 -18.41 24.40
CA VAL A 17 53.88 -17.88 23.10
C VAL A 17 52.97 -18.24 21.91
N ALA A 18 51.94 -19.07 22.09
CA ALA A 18 50.97 -19.40 21.02
C ALA A 18 49.58 -18.78 21.22
N LEU A 19 49.47 -17.72 22.03
CA LEU A 19 48.20 -16.99 22.26
C LEU A 19 48.29 -15.47 22.03
N LEU A 20 49.32 -15.01 21.31
CA LEU A 20 49.51 -13.59 20.97
C LEU A 20 49.40 -13.29 19.47
N ALA A 21 49.07 -14.28 18.63
CA ALA A 21 48.89 -14.12 17.19
C ALA A 21 47.44 -14.32 16.69
N VAL A 22 46.46 -14.45 17.60
CA VAL A 22 45.01 -14.58 17.25
C VAL A 22 44.16 -13.43 17.83
N LEU A 23 44.76 -12.46 18.52
CA LEU A 23 44.06 -11.33 19.15
C LEU A 23 44.17 -10.00 18.37
N ALA A 24 44.39 -10.06 17.06
CA ALA A 24 44.48 -8.86 16.20
C ALA A 24 43.54 -8.86 14.98
N THR A 25 42.53 -9.75 14.93
CA THR A 25 41.53 -9.76 13.86
C THR A 25 40.15 -10.02 14.44
N GLY A 26 39.52 -9.00 15.02
CA GLY A 26 38.15 -9.15 15.48
C GLY A 26 37.71 -8.01 16.36
N LEU A 27 37.53 -6.82 15.79
CA LEU A 27 36.58 -5.78 16.21
C LEU A 27 36.63 -4.62 15.21
N VAL A 28 36.43 -4.92 13.91
CA VAL A 28 35.76 -3.94 13.06
C VAL A 28 34.28 -4.23 13.26
N ALA A 29 33.72 -3.72 14.36
CA ALA A 29 32.28 -3.58 14.47
C ALA A 29 31.88 -2.75 13.25
N GLY A 30 31.26 -3.40 12.26
CA GLY A 30 30.72 -2.70 11.11
C GLY A 30 29.79 -1.63 11.65
N GLN A 31 30.21 -0.38 11.58
CA GLN A 31 29.32 0.76 11.74
C GLN A 31 28.29 0.59 10.63
N ARG A 32 27.13 0.01 10.97
CA ARG A 32 25.97 0.14 10.11
C ARG A 32 25.82 1.64 9.87
N PRO A 33 25.85 2.12 8.62
CA PRO A 33 25.64 3.53 8.38
C PRO A 33 24.35 3.92 9.09
N ALA A 34 24.41 4.94 9.95
CA ALA A 34 23.24 5.45 10.62
C ALA A 34 22.21 5.76 9.53
N GLN A 35 21.02 5.19 9.65
CA GLN A 35 19.95 5.42 8.70
C GLN A 35 19.72 6.94 8.62
N ALA A 36 19.79 7.50 7.41
CA ALA A 36 19.61 8.94 7.21
C ALA A 36 18.29 9.38 7.85
N ALA A 37 18.30 10.54 8.52
CA ALA A 37 17.10 11.07 9.14
C ALA A 37 16.00 11.25 8.07
N PRO A 38 14.72 10.95 8.41
CA PRO A 38 13.62 11.09 7.47
C PRO A 38 13.49 12.54 6.99
N ALA A 39 13.08 12.72 5.73
CA ALA A 39 13.00 14.04 5.10
C ALA A 39 11.99 14.97 5.80
N PHE A 40 10.90 14.42 6.32
CA PHE A 40 9.90 15.14 7.11
C PHE A 40 9.06 14.18 7.97
N LYS A 41 8.24 14.74 8.86
CA LYS A 41 7.32 14.01 9.73
C LYS A 41 5.86 14.41 9.49
N VAL A 42 4.98 13.42 9.53
CA VAL A 42 3.52 13.56 9.46
C VAL A 42 2.90 13.13 10.78
N LEU A 43 2.01 13.96 11.34
CA LEU A 43 1.16 13.60 12.48
C LEU A 43 -0.30 13.55 12.01
N ALA A 44 -0.89 12.36 12.06
CA ALA A 44 -2.30 12.14 11.75
C ALA A 44 -3.17 12.15 13.01
N PHE A 45 -4.31 12.83 12.94
CA PHE A 45 -5.34 12.79 13.96
C PHE A 45 -6.55 12.04 13.44
N TYR A 46 -7.14 11.24 14.31
CA TYR A 46 -8.39 10.52 14.06
C TYR A 46 -9.10 10.23 15.39
N ASN A 47 -10.40 9.93 15.38
CA ASN A 47 -11.08 9.39 16.56
C ASN A 47 -11.48 7.93 16.37
N GLY A 48 -11.85 7.51 15.16
CA GLY A 48 -12.41 6.20 14.89
C GLY A 48 -13.79 6.04 15.54
N THR A 49 -14.62 7.08 15.51
CA THR A 49 -15.93 7.11 16.19
C THR A 49 -17.14 7.26 15.26
N TRP A 50 -16.90 7.43 13.95
CA TRP A 50 -17.96 7.48 12.93
C TRP A 50 -18.55 6.09 12.65
N ASP A 51 -19.29 5.94 11.55
CA ASP A 51 -19.82 4.63 11.19
C ASP A 51 -18.72 3.63 10.79
N ALA A 52 -19.10 2.36 10.68
CA ALA A 52 -18.17 1.25 10.42
C ALA A 52 -17.24 1.46 9.22
N ALA A 53 -17.68 2.13 8.17
CA ALA A 53 -16.89 2.37 6.96
C ALA A 53 -15.77 3.40 7.16
N HIS A 54 -16.05 4.47 7.90
CA HIS A 54 -15.06 5.47 8.30
C HIS A 54 -14.02 4.87 9.24
N ILE A 55 -14.47 4.13 10.25
CA ILE A 55 -13.60 3.40 11.18
C ILE A 55 -12.71 2.41 10.42
N ASP A 56 -13.27 1.75 9.40
CA ASP A 56 -12.52 0.82 8.58
C ASP A 56 -11.47 1.52 7.70
N PHE A 57 -11.76 2.71 7.17
CA PHE A 57 -10.76 3.58 6.53
C PHE A 57 -9.62 3.94 7.49
N ASP A 58 -9.91 4.32 8.73
CA ASP A 58 -8.86 4.62 9.73
C ASP A 58 -7.96 3.41 9.99
N LYS A 59 -8.55 2.20 10.13
CA LYS A 59 -7.80 0.95 10.28
C LYS A 59 -6.88 0.72 9.09
N GLU A 60 -7.34 0.98 7.86
CA GLU A 60 -6.51 0.89 6.68
C GLU A 60 -5.39 1.93 6.68
N ALA A 61 -5.70 3.18 7.03
CA ALA A 61 -4.74 4.27 7.07
C ALA A 61 -3.61 3.96 8.07
N LEU A 62 -3.95 3.48 9.26
CA LEU A 62 -3.01 3.05 10.30
C LEU A 62 -2.10 1.90 9.84
N ALA A 63 -2.60 1.02 8.96
CA ALA A 63 -1.79 -0.07 8.40
C ALA A 63 -0.93 0.40 7.21
N TRP A 64 -1.46 1.27 6.35
CA TRP A 64 -0.88 1.63 5.07
C TRP A 64 0.16 2.75 5.18
N PHE A 65 -0.15 3.84 5.88
CA PHE A 65 0.73 5.02 5.92
C PHE A 65 2.10 4.77 6.55
N PRO A 66 2.28 3.99 7.63
CA PRO A 66 3.62 3.69 8.14
C PRO A 66 4.53 3.02 7.09
N GLN A 67 3.96 2.15 6.26
CA GLN A 67 4.68 1.46 5.19
C GLN A 67 4.99 2.41 4.05
N ALA A 68 4.01 3.21 3.64
CA ALA A 68 4.17 4.19 2.58
C ALA A 68 5.20 5.28 2.96
N ALA A 69 5.20 5.71 4.22
CA ALA A 69 6.15 6.65 4.78
C ALA A 69 7.59 6.12 4.72
N ALA A 70 7.80 4.89 5.20
CA ALA A 70 9.11 4.23 5.16
C ALA A 70 9.64 4.09 3.72
N GLN A 71 8.77 3.78 2.76
CA GLN A 71 9.14 3.64 1.34
C GLN A 71 9.49 4.98 0.67
N ASN A 72 9.01 6.11 1.20
CA ASN A 72 9.13 7.43 0.59
C ASN A 72 9.92 8.42 1.45
N ASN A 73 10.72 7.92 2.38
CA ASN A 73 11.65 8.70 3.21
C ASN A 73 10.99 9.79 4.07
N PHE A 74 9.83 9.49 4.66
CA PHE A 74 9.24 10.31 5.72
C PHE A 74 8.78 9.42 6.88
N THR A 75 8.45 10.01 8.03
CA THR A 75 7.79 9.27 9.12
C THR A 75 6.35 9.66 9.23
N TRP A 76 5.52 8.70 9.58
CA TRP A 76 4.11 8.91 9.85
C TRP A 76 3.77 8.30 11.19
N GLU A 77 3.05 9.05 12.01
CA GLU A 77 2.42 8.55 13.22
C GLU A 77 0.99 9.06 13.28
N ALA A 78 0.14 8.35 14.02
CA ALA A 78 -1.23 8.74 14.27
C ALA A 78 -1.52 8.83 15.77
N THR A 79 -2.51 9.63 16.11
CA THR A 79 -2.95 9.85 17.48
C THR A 79 -4.45 10.10 17.54
N THR A 80 -5.09 9.55 18.56
CA THR A 80 -6.45 9.96 18.98
C THR A 80 -6.42 11.06 20.04
N ASP A 81 -5.23 11.37 20.59
CA ASP A 81 -5.04 12.47 21.51
C ASP A 81 -4.97 13.82 20.78
N TRP A 82 -6.13 14.45 20.60
CA TRP A 82 -6.27 15.79 20.03
C TRP A 82 -5.62 16.89 20.87
N SER A 83 -5.27 16.64 22.14
CA SER A 83 -4.55 17.64 22.93
C SER A 83 -3.18 17.95 22.32
N ARG A 84 -2.59 17.02 21.56
CA ARG A 84 -1.36 17.17 20.76
C ARG A 84 -1.51 18.16 19.59
N LEU A 85 -2.71 18.61 19.25
CA LEU A 85 -2.91 19.70 18.29
C LEU A 85 -2.64 21.05 18.99
N ASN A 86 -1.38 21.29 19.34
CA ASN A 86 -0.90 22.49 20.03
C ASN A 86 0.46 22.93 19.46
N ALA A 87 0.83 24.20 19.67
CA ALA A 87 2.03 24.79 19.08
C ALA A 87 3.32 23.97 19.32
N THR A 88 3.53 23.45 20.53
CA THR A 88 4.72 22.68 20.91
C THR A 88 4.86 21.38 20.12
N HIS A 89 3.75 20.67 19.93
CA HIS A 89 3.77 19.43 19.16
C HIS A 89 3.82 19.71 17.67
N LEU A 90 2.99 20.63 17.17
CA LEU A 90 2.91 20.96 15.75
C LEU A 90 4.25 21.46 15.17
N ALA A 91 5.07 22.13 15.96
CA ALA A 91 6.42 22.55 15.55
C ALA A 91 7.35 21.38 15.17
N GLN A 92 7.04 20.15 15.58
CA GLN A 92 7.83 18.95 15.30
C GLN A 92 7.42 18.24 14.00
N TYR A 93 6.28 18.62 13.40
CA TYR A 93 5.72 17.95 12.23
C TYR A 93 5.59 18.92 11.06
N LYS A 94 6.05 18.46 9.90
CA LYS A 94 5.96 19.25 8.68
C LYS A 94 4.57 19.22 8.08
N VAL A 95 3.87 18.10 8.25
CA VAL A 95 2.51 17.88 7.73
C VAL A 95 1.61 17.39 8.86
N ILE A 96 0.42 17.96 8.94
CA ILE A 96 -0.67 17.50 9.80
C ILE A 96 -1.72 16.84 8.92
N MET A 97 -2.23 15.70 9.37
CA MET A 97 -3.24 14.94 8.64
C MET A 97 -4.47 14.75 9.50
N PHE A 98 -5.67 14.92 8.95
CA PHE A 98 -6.92 14.54 9.61
C PHE A 98 -7.53 13.38 8.82
N LEU A 99 -7.78 12.25 9.46
CA LEU A 99 -8.36 11.08 8.80
C LEU A 99 -9.89 11.13 8.82
N ASP A 100 -10.51 11.34 9.97
CA ASP A 100 -11.98 11.22 10.10
C ASP A 100 -12.65 12.38 10.86
N ASP A 101 -11.91 13.36 11.38
CA ASP A 101 -12.50 14.45 12.15
C ASP A 101 -11.84 15.81 11.94
N ALA A 102 -12.64 16.86 12.02
CA ALA A 102 -12.14 18.22 12.19
C ALA A 102 -11.77 18.46 13.68
N PRO A 103 -10.79 19.34 13.97
CA PRO A 103 -10.37 19.63 15.33
C PRO A 103 -11.52 20.04 16.27
N PRO A 104 -11.52 19.56 17.53
CA PRO A 104 -12.44 20.04 18.55
C PRO A 104 -12.21 21.53 18.81
N ALA A 105 -13.25 22.21 19.30
CA ALA A 105 -13.32 23.68 19.35
C ALA A 105 -12.12 24.36 20.03
N ASP A 106 -11.62 23.77 21.11
CA ASP A 106 -10.48 24.26 21.90
C ASP A 106 -9.12 24.09 21.18
N ARG A 107 -9.05 23.27 20.13
CA ARG A 107 -7.83 23.03 19.33
C ARG A 107 -7.79 23.81 18.01
N ARG A 108 -8.92 24.37 17.58
CA ARG A 108 -9.09 25.09 16.31
C ARG A 108 -8.09 26.23 16.12
N ALA A 109 -7.87 27.02 17.18
CA ALA A 109 -6.96 28.17 17.13
C ALA A 109 -5.49 27.75 16.85
N ALA A 110 -5.03 26.66 17.47
CA ALA A 110 -3.68 26.14 17.26
C ALA A 110 -3.48 25.65 15.82
N PHE A 111 -4.47 24.96 15.26
CA PHE A 111 -4.44 24.52 13.86
C PHE A 111 -4.44 25.72 12.89
N GLN A 112 -5.32 26.69 13.12
CA GLN A 112 -5.39 27.89 12.28
C GLN A 112 -4.09 28.70 12.31
N GLN A 113 -3.44 28.80 13.47
CA GLN A 113 -2.14 29.45 13.61
C GLN A 113 -1.04 28.64 12.89
N TYR A 114 -1.04 27.31 13.00
CA TYR A 114 -0.11 26.44 12.27
C TYR A 114 -0.21 26.64 10.76
N MET A 115 -1.43 26.65 10.20
CA MET A 115 -1.64 26.88 8.77
C MET A 115 -1.26 28.29 8.33
N SER A 116 -1.58 29.32 9.14
CA SER A 116 -1.18 30.71 8.87
C SER A 116 0.34 30.90 8.85
N ASN A 117 1.08 30.06 9.57
CA ASN A 117 2.54 30.08 9.63
C ASN A 117 3.21 29.22 8.55
N GLY A 118 2.47 28.80 7.51
CA GLY A 118 2.99 27.99 6.40
C GLY A 118 3.14 26.50 6.73
N GLY A 119 2.46 26.03 7.78
CA GLY A 119 2.25 24.61 8.04
C GLY A 119 1.55 23.92 6.87
N ALA A 120 1.67 22.59 6.81
CA ALA A 120 1.10 21.80 5.72
C ALA A 120 0.01 20.84 6.22
N TRP A 121 -1.05 20.64 5.44
CA TRP A 121 -2.18 19.81 5.85
C TRP A 121 -2.73 18.89 4.77
N MET A 122 -3.18 17.71 5.16
CA MET A 122 -3.98 16.81 4.32
C MET A 122 -5.21 16.34 5.08
N GLY A 123 -6.40 16.42 4.49
CA GLY A 123 -7.61 15.88 5.11
C GLY A 123 -8.47 15.07 4.17
N PHE A 124 -9.31 14.24 4.79
CA PHE A 124 -10.10 13.23 4.11
C PHE A 124 -11.58 13.35 4.45
N HIS A 125 -12.42 13.25 3.43
CA HIS A 125 -13.84 12.93 3.54
C HIS A 125 -14.58 13.75 4.63
N VAL A 126 -14.99 13.12 5.73
CA VAL A 126 -15.73 13.71 6.86
C VAL A 126 -14.99 14.84 7.58
N THR A 127 -13.68 15.01 7.40
CA THR A 127 -12.97 16.17 7.96
C THR A 127 -13.46 17.51 7.40
N ALA A 128 -14.23 17.50 6.29
CA ALA A 128 -14.89 18.68 5.73
C ALA A 128 -16.40 18.73 6.01
N PHE A 129 -16.98 17.67 6.58
CA PHE A 129 -18.41 17.58 6.83
C PHE A 129 -18.87 18.63 7.84
N ASN A 130 -19.92 19.36 7.48
CA ASN A 130 -20.61 20.31 8.33
C ASN A 130 -21.99 20.62 7.74
N THR A 131 -22.96 20.89 8.60
CA THR A 131 -24.28 21.40 8.18
C THR A 131 -24.42 22.91 8.36
N ASP A 132 -23.61 23.51 9.24
CA ASP A 132 -23.47 24.95 9.40
C ASP A 132 -21.98 25.36 9.32
N PRO A 133 -21.55 25.96 8.20
CA PRO A 133 -20.15 26.34 8.02
C PRO A 133 -19.77 27.52 8.90
N ASN A 134 -20.72 28.26 9.49
CA ASN A 134 -20.42 29.38 10.37
C ASN A 134 -19.88 28.93 11.74
N THR A 135 -20.13 27.68 12.13
CA THR A 135 -19.56 27.07 13.35
C THR A 135 -18.03 27.14 13.38
N TRP A 136 -17.39 27.17 12.21
CA TRP A 136 -15.99 27.56 12.05
C TRP A 136 -15.75 28.11 10.64
N SER A 137 -16.23 29.33 10.40
CA SER A 137 -16.25 29.94 9.07
C SER A 137 -14.89 29.96 8.38
N TRP A 138 -13.80 30.21 9.11
CA TRP A 138 -12.45 30.15 8.54
C TRP A 138 -12.15 28.76 7.94
N TYR A 139 -12.49 27.67 8.61
CA TYR A 139 -12.16 26.33 8.13
C TYR A 139 -13.03 25.93 6.92
N TYR A 140 -14.35 26.08 7.01
CA TYR A 140 -15.26 25.59 5.96
C TYR A 140 -15.42 26.55 4.77
N ASN A 141 -15.46 27.87 5.01
CA ASN A 141 -15.67 28.85 3.92
C ASN A 141 -14.35 29.36 3.34
N THR A 142 -13.31 29.57 4.17
CA THR A 142 -12.04 30.17 3.72
C THR A 142 -10.99 29.12 3.38
N PHE A 143 -10.70 28.19 4.29
CA PHE A 143 -9.59 27.24 4.18
C PHE A 143 -9.93 26.11 3.21
N LEU A 144 -11.03 25.38 3.44
CA LEU A 144 -11.52 24.33 2.54
C LEU A 144 -12.24 24.91 1.31
N GLY A 145 -13.01 26.00 1.50
CA GLY A 145 -13.81 26.62 0.45
C GLY A 145 -15.18 25.98 0.21
N THR A 146 -15.47 24.86 0.85
CA THR A 146 -16.65 23.99 0.59
C THR A 146 -17.98 24.61 1.02
N GLY A 147 -17.98 25.41 2.09
CA GLY A 147 -19.23 25.79 2.74
C GLY A 147 -19.91 24.56 3.38
N ALA A 148 -21.25 24.49 3.29
CA ALA A 148 -22.01 23.40 3.88
C ALA A 148 -21.99 22.13 3.00
N PHE A 149 -22.09 20.97 3.64
CA PHE A 149 -22.48 19.72 2.97
C PHE A 149 -23.87 19.88 2.33
N VAL A 150 -24.06 19.31 1.13
CA VAL A 150 -25.36 19.34 0.42
C VAL A 150 -25.95 17.94 0.30
N SER A 151 -25.20 17.02 -0.28
CA SER A 151 -25.64 15.64 -0.50
C SER A 151 -24.46 14.71 -0.64
N ASN A 152 -24.71 13.41 -0.50
CA ASN A 152 -23.77 12.33 -0.71
C ASN A 152 -24.34 11.29 -1.68
N THR A 153 -23.46 10.47 -2.24
CA THR A 153 -23.87 9.23 -2.92
C THR A 153 -23.92 8.07 -1.93
N TRP A 154 -24.86 7.14 -2.06
CA TRP A 154 -24.90 5.92 -1.23
C TRP A 154 -24.88 4.65 -2.07
N GLY A 155 -24.37 3.58 -1.45
CA GLY A 155 -23.73 2.48 -2.17
C GLY A 155 -22.35 2.91 -2.65
N PRO A 156 -21.34 2.94 -1.76
CA PRO A 156 -19.98 3.35 -2.11
C PRO A 156 -19.52 2.68 -3.40
N THR A 157 -19.06 3.49 -4.35
CA THR A 157 -18.76 3.04 -5.71
C THR A 157 -17.47 3.68 -6.20
N ALA A 158 -16.67 2.93 -6.96
CA ALA A 158 -15.51 3.50 -7.64
C ALA A 158 -15.97 4.33 -8.84
N VAL A 159 -15.35 5.49 -9.06
CA VAL A 159 -15.63 6.38 -10.19
C VAL A 159 -14.37 6.53 -11.04
N THR A 160 -14.56 6.96 -12.29
CA THR A 160 -13.44 7.52 -13.05
C THR A 160 -13.27 8.98 -12.62
N LEU A 161 -12.09 9.33 -12.11
CA LEU A 161 -11.70 10.70 -11.84
C LEU A 161 -10.99 11.29 -13.05
N ARG A 162 -11.29 12.54 -13.37
CA ARG A 162 -10.55 13.36 -14.34
C ARG A 162 -9.55 14.23 -13.59
N THR A 163 -8.30 14.23 -14.03
CA THR A 163 -7.27 15.12 -13.50
C THR A 163 -7.41 16.50 -14.15
N GLU A 164 -7.89 17.47 -13.37
CA GLU A 164 -8.22 18.83 -13.84
C GLU A 164 -6.97 19.69 -14.01
N ASN A 165 -6.10 19.72 -12.99
CA ASN A 165 -4.79 20.35 -13.09
C ASN A 165 -3.69 19.28 -13.13
N ARG A 166 -3.06 19.10 -14.29
CA ARG A 166 -1.94 18.14 -14.48
C ARG A 166 -0.56 18.74 -14.25
N ALA A 167 -0.47 20.02 -13.94
CA ALA A 167 0.80 20.71 -13.65
C ALA A 167 1.12 20.72 -12.14
N HIS A 168 0.14 20.44 -11.28
CA HIS A 168 0.37 20.41 -9.84
C HIS A 168 1.29 19.23 -9.45
N PRO A 169 2.24 19.40 -8.51
CA PRO A 169 3.18 18.34 -8.14
C PRO A 169 2.52 17.04 -7.65
N SER A 170 1.32 17.11 -7.07
CA SER A 170 0.57 15.92 -6.63
C SER A 170 -0.14 15.16 -7.75
N THR A 171 -0.31 15.77 -8.93
CA THR A 171 -1.10 15.21 -10.04
C THR A 171 -0.32 15.04 -11.35
N VAL A 172 0.90 15.56 -11.43
CA VAL A 172 1.76 15.52 -12.63
C VAL A 172 2.05 14.10 -13.13
N ARG A 173 2.07 13.11 -12.23
CA ARG A 173 2.27 11.69 -12.58
C ARG A 173 0.96 10.93 -12.80
N LEU A 174 -0.18 11.60 -12.75
CA LEU A 174 -1.48 10.99 -12.99
C LEU A 174 -1.83 11.04 -14.50
N PRO A 175 -2.54 10.03 -15.01
CA PRO A 175 -3.13 10.07 -16.36
C PRO A 175 -4.24 11.14 -16.43
N ALA A 176 -4.76 11.41 -17.63
CA ALA A 176 -5.87 12.36 -17.81
C ALA A 176 -7.14 11.94 -17.04
N THR A 177 -7.38 10.63 -16.98
CA THR A 177 -8.45 10.02 -16.19
C THR A 177 -7.94 8.75 -15.53
N PHE A 178 -8.47 8.40 -14.35
CA PHE A 178 -8.08 7.20 -13.60
C PHE A 178 -9.21 6.68 -12.70
N PRO A 179 -9.24 5.37 -12.39
CA PRO A 179 -10.21 4.84 -11.44
C PRO A 179 -9.85 5.26 -10.02
N SER A 180 -10.82 5.77 -9.27
CA SER A 180 -10.72 5.92 -7.82
C SER A 180 -10.81 4.56 -7.13
N ALA A 181 -10.44 4.52 -5.85
CA ALA A 181 -10.97 3.48 -4.97
C ALA A 181 -12.49 3.65 -4.79
N VAL A 182 -13.15 2.62 -4.27
CA VAL A 182 -14.55 2.70 -3.87
C VAL A 182 -14.68 3.67 -2.70
N SER A 183 -15.61 4.62 -2.80
CA SER A 183 -15.94 5.54 -1.71
C SER A 183 -17.40 5.98 -1.77
N GLU A 184 -17.91 6.45 -0.64
CA GLU A 184 -18.96 7.47 -0.61
C GLU A 184 -18.39 8.81 -1.09
N TRP A 185 -19.18 9.61 -1.83
CA TRP A 185 -18.78 10.91 -2.38
C TRP A 185 -19.69 12.02 -1.85
N TYR A 186 -19.12 13.18 -1.50
CA TYR A 186 -19.85 14.36 -0.99
C TYR A 186 -19.88 15.51 -2.00
N SER A 187 -20.96 16.25 -1.95
CA SER A 187 -21.16 17.51 -2.67
C SER A 187 -21.28 18.66 -1.68
N TRP A 188 -20.85 19.84 -2.14
CA TRP A 188 -20.69 21.03 -1.31
C TRP A 188 -21.53 22.17 -1.84
N ARG A 189 -21.97 23.05 -0.94
CA ARG A 189 -22.83 24.18 -1.27
C ARG A 189 -22.12 25.20 -2.14
N ASN A 190 -20.85 25.46 -1.86
CA ASN A 190 -20.08 26.42 -2.64
C ASN A 190 -19.53 25.75 -3.90
N ASP A 191 -19.72 26.39 -5.05
CA ASP A 191 -19.09 25.97 -6.30
C ASP A 191 -17.59 26.33 -6.27
N LEU A 192 -16.74 25.34 -6.02
CA LEU A 192 -15.29 25.53 -5.90
C LEU A 192 -14.67 26.13 -7.17
N ARG A 193 -15.29 25.98 -8.35
CA ARG A 193 -14.81 26.57 -9.60
C ARG A 193 -14.86 28.10 -9.59
N GLN A 194 -15.72 28.68 -8.76
CA GLN A 194 -15.89 30.13 -8.63
C GLN A 194 -14.93 30.74 -7.60
N ASN A 195 -14.23 29.91 -6.83
CA ASN A 195 -13.28 30.40 -5.83
C ASN A 195 -11.87 30.48 -6.44
N PRO A 196 -11.32 31.69 -6.70
CA PRO A 196 -10.02 31.85 -7.36
C PRO A 196 -8.83 31.34 -6.52
N ARG A 197 -9.06 31.12 -5.22
CA ARG A 197 -8.06 30.53 -4.31
C ARG A 197 -8.02 29.01 -4.42
N ILE A 198 -9.06 28.38 -4.95
CA ILE A 198 -9.13 26.92 -5.07
C ILE A 198 -8.58 26.48 -6.42
N ASP A 199 -7.69 25.50 -6.36
CA ASP A 199 -7.21 24.77 -7.51
C ASP A 199 -7.76 23.35 -7.46
N ILE A 200 -8.69 23.04 -8.36
CA ILE A 200 -9.29 21.71 -8.43
C ILE A 200 -8.29 20.80 -9.13
N LEU A 201 -7.92 19.72 -8.45
CA LEU A 201 -6.89 18.79 -8.90
C LEU A 201 -7.52 17.56 -9.58
N ALA A 202 -8.65 17.08 -9.08
CA ALA A 202 -9.43 16.04 -9.72
C ALA A 202 -10.94 16.20 -9.45
N SER A 203 -11.75 15.79 -10.41
CA SER A 203 -13.22 15.76 -10.32
C SER A 203 -13.76 14.43 -10.84
N ILE A 204 -15.03 14.12 -10.55
CA ILE A 204 -15.71 12.96 -11.17
C ILE A 204 -15.83 13.20 -12.69
N ASP A 205 -15.30 12.28 -13.48
CA ASP A 205 -15.48 12.29 -14.93
C ASP A 205 -16.95 12.05 -15.29
N PRO A 206 -17.55 12.81 -16.22
CA PRO A 206 -18.95 12.65 -16.61
C PRO A 206 -19.33 11.23 -17.06
N ALA A 207 -18.39 10.43 -17.56
CA ALA A 207 -18.64 9.04 -17.93
C ALA A 207 -18.94 8.13 -16.73
N SER A 208 -18.73 8.59 -15.49
CA SER A 208 -19.00 7.82 -14.27
C SER A 208 -20.46 7.87 -13.84
N TYR A 209 -21.27 8.81 -14.34
CA TYR A 209 -22.67 8.90 -13.94
C TYR A 209 -23.52 7.79 -14.58
N PRO A 210 -24.48 7.20 -13.86
CA PRO A 210 -24.84 7.53 -12.47
C PRO A 210 -23.82 7.04 -11.42
N VAL A 211 -23.62 7.82 -10.36
CA VAL A 211 -22.72 7.50 -9.24
C VAL A 211 -23.53 7.21 -7.98
N GLY A 212 -23.26 6.06 -7.36
CA GLY A 212 -24.07 5.51 -6.27
C GLY A 212 -25.01 4.41 -6.78
N THR A 213 -25.40 3.50 -5.88
CA THR A 213 -26.35 2.43 -6.19
C THR A 213 -27.66 2.54 -5.41
N ASP A 214 -27.73 3.42 -4.41
CA ASP A 214 -28.97 3.74 -3.72
C ASP A 214 -29.79 4.75 -4.53
N PRO A 215 -31.03 4.43 -4.95
CA PRO A 215 -31.84 5.31 -5.79
C PRO A 215 -32.14 6.68 -5.16
N ASN A 216 -32.10 6.82 -3.83
CA ASN A 216 -32.34 8.08 -3.14
C ASN A 216 -31.06 8.93 -2.96
N GLN A 217 -29.90 8.33 -3.18
CA GLN A 217 -28.58 8.94 -3.03
C GLN A 217 -27.71 8.56 -4.23
N THR A 218 -28.25 8.70 -5.43
CA THR A 218 -27.53 8.53 -6.69
C THR A 218 -27.41 9.88 -7.38
N TRP A 219 -26.22 10.24 -7.84
CA TRP A 219 -26.02 11.39 -8.70
C TRP A 219 -26.10 10.98 -10.17
N TYR A 220 -26.91 11.67 -10.96
CA TYR A 220 -27.11 11.37 -12.39
C TYR A 220 -26.32 12.30 -13.32
N GLY A 221 -25.66 13.31 -12.77
CA GLY A 221 -24.87 14.29 -13.50
C GLY A 221 -24.38 15.41 -12.60
N GLY A 222 -23.58 16.31 -13.16
CA GLY A 222 -23.03 17.47 -12.45
C GLY A 222 -21.51 17.53 -12.50
N TYR A 223 -20.96 18.47 -11.74
CA TYR A 223 -19.52 18.64 -11.58
C TYR A 223 -19.16 18.53 -10.11
N HIS A 224 -18.47 17.45 -9.74
CA HIS A 224 -18.13 17.13 -8.36
C HIS A 224 -16.61 17.12 -8.20
N PRO A 225 -16.00 18.19 -7.65
CA PRO A 225 -14.57 18.19 -7.32
C PRO A 225 -14.31 17.24 -6.15
N ILE A 226 -13.38 16.32 -6.34
CA ILE A 226 -13.06 15.26 -5.36
C ILE A 226 -11.73 15.56 -4.67
N ILE A 227 -10.82 16.24 -5.37
CA ILE A 227 -9.50 16.56 -4.85
C ILE A 227 -9.18 18.00 -5.20
N TRP A 228 -8.73 18.79 -4.22
CA TRP A 228 -8.31 20.17 -4.46
C TRP A 228 -7.27 20.66 -3.46
N THR A 229 -6.66 21.81 -3.78
CA THR A 229 -5.84 22.60 -2.88
C THR A 229 -6.37 24.03 -2.82
N ASN A 230 -6.13 24.71 -1.70
CA ASN A 230 -6.29 26.15 -1.57
C ASN A 230 -4.92 26.81 -1.67
N ARG A 231 -4.73 27.66 -2.68
CA ARG A 231 -3.47 28.31 -3.04
C ARG A 231 -2.89 29.21 -1.95
N ASP A 232 -3.72 29.65 -1.00
CA ASP A 232 -3.27 30.45 0.14
C ASP A 232 -2.57 29.60 1.22
N TYR A 233 -2.69 28.27 1.15
CA TYR A 233 -2.17 27.34 2.15
C TYR A 233 -1.44 26.16 1.50
N ARG A 234 -0.54 25.52 2.24
CA ARG A 234 0.00 24.20 1.84
C ARG A 234 -0.97 23.13 2.26
N MET A 235 -2.03 22.92 1.50
CA MET A 235 -3.09 21.99 1.90
C MET A 235 -3.56 21.12 0.75
N LEU A 236 -3.98 19.90 1.05
CA LEU A 236 -4.72 19.03 0.14
C LEU A 236 -5.97 18.52 0.85
N TYR A 237 -7.08 18.51 0.15
CA TYR A 237 -8.27 17.79 0.59
C TYR A 237 -8.58 16.69 -0.43
N ALA A 238 -8.95 15.51 0.08
CA ALA A 238 -9.49 14.41 -0.71
C ALA A 238 -10.86 14.02 -0.17
N ASN A 239 -11.83 13.88 -1.06
CA ASN A 239 -13.18 13.53 -0.70
C ASN A 239 -13.39 12.03 -0.48
N PHE A 240 -12.43 11.16 -0.80
CA PHE A 240 -12.51 9.74 -0.46
C PHE A 240 -12.07 9.47 0.99
N GLY A 241 -12.56 8.39 1.59
CA GLY A 241 -12.23 7.99 2.96
C GLY A 241 -13.32 7.15 3.62
N HIS A 242 -14.04 6.35 2.84
CA HIS A 242 -15.21 5.60 3.26
C HIS A 242 -15.27 4.27 2.51
N ASN A 243 -15.14 3.15 3.20
CA ASN A 243 -15.18 1.84 2.54
C ASN A 243 -16.61 1.34 2.30
N ALA A 244 -16.82 0.57 1.24
CA ALA A 244 -17.98 -0.29 1.17
C ALA A 244 -17.92 -1.32 2.32
N MET A 245 -19.02 -1.42 3.07
CA MET A 245 -19.15 -2.33 4.20
C MET A 245 -20.40 -3.20 4.05
N ASN A 246 -20.28 -4.46 4.45
CA ASN A 246 -21.45 -5.20 4.89
C ASN A 246 -21.72 -4.83 6.35
N TYR A 247 -22.69 -3.93 6.57
CA TYR A 247 -23.03 -3.43 7.91
C TYR A 247 -23.66 -4.51 8.81
N SER A 248 -24.28 -5.56 8.25
CA SER A 248 -24.87 -6.63 9.06
C SER A 248 -23.81 -7.53 9.72
N THR A 249 -22.67 -7.73 9.06
CA THR A 249 -21.56 -8.55 9.56
C THR A 249 -20.35 -7.72 9.95
N ASN A 250 -20.45 -6.39 9.86
CA ASN A 250 -19.36 -5.44 10.06
C ASN A 250 -18.08 -5.82 9.29
N THR A 251 -18.23 -6.19 8.02
CA THR A 251 -17.14 -6.70 7.18
C THR A 251 -16.83 -5.76 6.02
N ARG A 252 -15.54 -5.47 5.82
CA ARG A 252 -15.03 -4.70 4.68
C ARG A 252 -15.34 -5.37 3.35
N LEU A 253 -15.81 -4.59 2.38
CA LEU A 253 -16.05 -5.02 0.99
C LEU A 253 -15.15 -4.30 -0.02
N SER A 254 -14.55 -3.17 0.35
CA SER A 254 -13.59 -2.44 -0.48
C SER A 254 -12.45 -1.88 0.33
N SER A 255 -11.40 -1.39 -0.34
CA SER A 255 -10.27 -0.73 0.31
C SER A 255 -10.07 0.66 -0.27
N THR A 256 -9.91 1.66 0.60
CA THR A 256 -9.60 3.05 0.21
C THR A 256 -8.25 3.13 -0.50
N PHE A 257 -7.34 2.19 -0.23
CA PHE A 257 -6.01 2.12 -0.84
C PHE A 257 -5.90 1.09 -1.97
N ALA A 258 -7.03 0.64 -2.54
CA ALA A 258 -7.04 -0.32 -3.65
C ALA A 258 -6.53 0.25 -5.00
N SER A 259 -6.64 1.57 -5.21
CA SER A 259 -6.24 2.22 -6.47
C SER A 259 -4.78 2.70 -6.41
N GLU A 260 -3.90 2.17 -7.27
CA GLU A 260 -2.50 2.67 -7.36
C GLU A 260 -2.45 4.14 -7.66
N THR A 261 -3.29 4.56 -8.60
CA THR A 261 -3.21 5.89 -9.17
C THR A 261 -3.63 6.91 -8.13
N GLN A 262 -4.64 6.57 -7.33
CA GLN A 262 -5.02 7.35 -6.14
C GLN A 262 -3.91 7.33 -5.07
N ASN A 263 -3.30 6.18 -4.81
CA ASN A 263 -2.17 6.07 -3.86
C ASN A 263 -0.95 6.88 -4.32
N ARG A 264 -0.72 6.98 -5.63
CA ARG A 264 0.33 7.81 -6.22
C ARG A 264 0.08 9.29 -5.97
N TRP A 265 -1.18 9.74 -6.15
CA TRP A 265 -1.58 11.09 -5.78
C TRP A 265 -1.36 11.36 -4.28
N LEU A 266 -1.73 10.42 -3.40
CA LEU A 266 -1.53 10.54 -1.95
C LEU A 266 -0.05 10.77 -1.61
N ILE A 267 0.84 9.96 -2.18
CA ILE A 267 2.28 10.06 -1.92
C ILE A 267 2.87 11.32 -2.52
N ASP A 268 2.56 11.65 -3.76
CA ASP A 268 3.06 12.87 -4.40
C ASP A 268 2.58 14.13 -3.67
N GLY A 269 1.33 14.09 -3.20
CA GLY A 269 0.75 15.11 -2.34
C GLY A 269 1.50 15.26 -1.02
N LEU A 270 1.77 14.17 -0.31
CA LEU A 270 2.52 14.22 0.95
C LEU A 270 3.96 14.70 0.76
N LEU A 271 4.64 14.27 -0.31
CA LEU A 271 5.99 14.75 -0.64
C LEU A 271 5.99 16.26 -0.95
N TRP A 272 5.00 16.74 -1.69
CA TRP A 272 4.80 18.17 -1.95
C TRP A 272 4.53 18.96 -0.66
N LEU A 273 3.62 18.48 0.20
CA LEU A 273 3.34 19.07 1.52
C LEU A 273 4.60 19.09 2.41
N GLY A 274 5.41 18.02 2.32
CA GLY A 274 6.72 17.90 2.98
C GLY A 274 7.77 18.90 2.47
N GLY A 275 7.54 19.55 1.32
CA GLY A 275 8.39 20.60 0.77
C GLY A 275 9.10 20.26 -0.53
N ALA A 276 8.78 19.14 -1.19
CA ALA A 276 9.31 18.86 -2.53
C ALA A 276 8.77 19.89 -3.55
N THR A 277 9.67 20.60 -4.25
CA THR A 277 9.34 21.75 -5.10
C THR A 277 9.36 21.48 -6.61
N ALA A 278 9.72 20.26 -7.03
CA ALA A 278 9.64 19.78 -8.40
C ALA A 278 9.28 18.29 -8.36
N ASN A 279 8.72 17.76 -9.46
CA ASN A 279 8.36 16.35 -9.70
C ASN A 279 8.97 15.44 -8.62
N PRO A 280 8.18 14.86 -7.68
CA PRO A 280 8.70 13.86 -6.76
C PRO A 280 9.09 12.62 -7.57
N SER A 281 10.23 12.69 -8.26
CA SER A 281 11.02 11.54 -8.61
C SER A 281 11.71 11.13 -7.32
N PRO A 282 11.62 9.85 -6.91
CA PRO A 282 12.59 9.31 -5.98
C PRO A 282 13.98 9.65 -6.54
N SER A 283 14.88 10.18 -5.72
CA SER A 283 16.28 10.22 -6.06
C SER A 283 16.74 8.78 -6.30
N VAL A 284 16.88 8.41 -7.57
CA VAL A 284 17.45 7.14 -8.02
C VAL A 284 18.97 7.29 -8.05
N PRO A 285 19.75 6.54 -7.26
CA PRO A 285 21.08 6.12 -7.68
C PRO A 285 20.91 5.05 -8.78
N ALA A 286 21.78 5.11 -9.79
CA ALA A 286 21.72 4.36 -11.05
C ALA A 286 21.45 2.83 -10.95
N SER A 287 20.79 2.34 -12.01
CA SER A 287 20.30 0.97 -12.35
C SER A 287 21.30 -0.22 -12.27
N PRO A 288 20.86 -1.50 -12.46
CA PRO A 288 19.50 -2.06 -12.36
C PRO A 288 19.42 -3.29 -11.42
N SER A 289 18.31 -3.43 -10.71
CA SER A 289 17.78 -4.73 -10.27
C SER A 289 16.26 -4.59 -10.16
N PRO A 290 15.48 -5.59 -10.61
CA PRO A 290 14.05 -5.43 -10.81
C PRO A 290 13.35 -5.28 -9.45
N SER A 291 12.86 -4.08 -9.17
CA SER A 291 12.10 -3.78 -7.95
C SER A 291 10.70 -4.37 -8.04
N ALA A 292 10.24 -4.89 -6.92
CA ALA A 292 8.91 -5.42 -6.77
C ALA A 292 7.81 -4.37 -6.94
N SER A 293 6.71 -4.74 -7.59
CA SER A 293 5.53 -3.89 -7.70
C SER A 293 4.75 -3.88 -6.39
N THR A 294 4.61 -2.70 -5.79
CA THR A 294 3.75 -2.43 -4.63
C THR A 294 2.40 -1.79 -5.01
N GLY A 295 2.06 -1.77 -6.31
CA GLY A 295 0.76 -1.34 -6.85
C GLY A 295 -0.20 -2.50 -7.18
N PRO A 296 -1.49 -2.25 -7.48
CA PRO A 296 -2.41 -3.23 -8.06
C PRO A 296 -1.75 -3.93 -9.23
N ILE A 297 -2.00 -5.23 -9.27
CA ILE A 297 -1.37 -6.10 -10.24
C ILE A 297 -1.86 -5.68 -11.63
N SER A 298 -0.95 -5.14 -12.44
CA SER A 298 -1.28 -4.69 -13.79
C SER A 298 -1.64 -5.91 -14.64
N PRO A 299 -2.80 -5.89 -15.31
CA PRO A 299 -3.26 -7.02 -16.11
C PRO A 299 -2.44 -7.22 -17.39
N THR A 300 -1.56 -6.27 -17.72
CA THR A 300 -0.72 -6.26 -18.92
C THR A 300 0.75 -6.51 -18.63
N ALA A 301 1.19 -6.38 -17.38
CA ALA A 301 2.58 -6.56 -17.00
C ALA A 301 2.92 -8.04 -16.72
N TRP A 302 4.20 -8.37 -16.89
CA TRP A 302 4.77 -9.65 -16.50
C TRP A 302 5.43 -9.51 -15.14
N TYR A 303 5.35 -10.56 -14.32
CA TYR A 303 5.85 -10.57 -12.95
C TYR A 303 6.61 -11.85 -12.66
N SER A 304 7.76 -11.74 -12.00
CA SER A 304 8.27 -12.85 -11.21
C SER A 304 7.52 -12.91 -9.89
N VAL A 305 7.06 -14.11 -9.53
CA VAL A 305 6.33 -14.36 -8.28
C VAL A 305 7.31 -14.94 -7.28
N VAL A 306 7.77 -14.14 -6.32
CA VAL A 306 8.89 -14.46 -5.43
C VAL A 306 8.38 -14.85 -4.06
N ASN A 307 8.68 -16.05 -3.59
CA ASN A 307 8.26 -16.51 -2.27
C ASN A 307 8.98 -15.78 -1.13
N LYS A 308 8.25 -15.41 -0.07
CA LYS A 308 8.76 -14.65 1.08
C LYS A 308 9.76 -15.43 1.91
N ASN A 309 9.53 -16.74 2.09
CA ASN A 309 10.36 -17.58 2.92
C ASN A 309 11.68 -17.98 2.23
N SER A 310 11.64 -18.36 0.96
CA SER A 310 12.83 -18.85 0.24
C SER A 310 13.54 -17.80 -0.62
N GLY A 311 12.87 -16.70 -0.98
CA GLY A 311 13.36 -15.73 -1.96
C GLY A 311 13.42 -16.27 -3.40
N LYS A 312 12.86 -17.46 -3.65
CA LYS A 312 12.85 -18.14 -4.96
C LYS A 312 11.62 -17.79 -5.76
N CYS A 313 11.73 -17.93 -7.08
CA CYS A 313 10.67 -17.61 -8.01
C CYS A 313 9.80 -18.84 -8.29
N VAL A 314 8.49 -18.62 -8.43
CA VAL A 314 7.60 -19.59 -9.09
C VAL A 314 8.13 -19.81 -10.51
N ASP A 315 8.24 -21.06 -10.92
CA ASP A 315 9.00 -21.50 -12.08
C ASP A 315 8.26 -22.65 -12.79
N ALA A 316 8.14 -22.56 -14.11
CA ALA A 316 7.72 -23.67 -14.95
C ALA A 316 8.91 -24.62 -15.15
N ARG A 317 8.82 -25.83 -14.57
CA ARG A 317 9.93 -26.78 -14.53
C ARG A 317 10.54 -27.00 -15.92
N ALA A 318 11.87 -26.87 -15.98
CA ALA A 318 12.67 -27.03 -17.20
C ALA A 318 12.21 -26.15 -18.38
N ALA A 319 11.63 -24.97 -18.08
CA ALA A 319 11.01 -24.09 -19.07
C ALA A 319 9.95 -24.78 -19.95
N GLY A 320 9.26 -25.78 -19.39
CA GLY A 320 8.16 -26.44 -20.07
C GLY A 320 6.95 -25.52 -20.26
N SER A 321 6.26 -25.69 -21.38
CA SER A 321 5.03 -24.93 -21.72
C SER A 321 3.84 -25.83 -22.08
N ALA A 322 3.99 -27.15 -21.88
CA ALA A 322 2.95 -28.14 -22.14
C ALA A 322 2.01 -28.29 -20.94
N ASN A 323 0.80 -28.81 -21.20
CA ASN A 323 -0.10 -29.23 -20.13
C ASN A 323 0.59 -30.28 -19.25
N GLY A 324 0.43 -30.15 -17.93
CA GLY A 324 1.09 -31.04 -16.97
C GLY A 324 2.51 -30.63 -16.60
N THR A 325 3.04 -29.52 -17.15
CA THR A 325 4.32 -28.99 -16.68
C THR A 325 4.20 -28.60 -15.21
N ALA A 326 5.02 -29.19 -14.34
CA ALA A 326 5.03 -28.89 -12.91
C ALA A 326 5.43 -27.43 -12.66
N ILE A 327 4.67 -26.75 -11.79
CA ILE A 327 5.04 -25.44 -11.25
C ILE A 327 5.83 -25.66 -9.97
N GLN A 328 7.08 -25.20 -9.95
CA GLN A 328 8.03 -25.38 -8.86
C GLN A 328 8.52 -24.03 -8.33
N GLN A 329 9.26 -24.03 -7.23
CA GLN A 329 10.16 -22.92 -6.93
C GLN A 329 11.55 -23.19 -7.50
N TYR A 330 12.21 -22.15 -7.98
CA TYR A 330 13.59 -22.22 -8.44
C TYR A 330 14.30 -20.88 -8.22
N THR A 331 15.63 -20.91 -8.13
CA THR A 331 16.47 -19.72 -8.09
C THR A 331 16.07 -18.75 -9.21
N CYS A 332 15.79 -17.50 -8.85
CA CYS A 332 15.34 -16.49 -9.81
C CYS A 332 16.41 -16.26 -10.89
N ASN A 333 16.04 -16.41 -12.16
CA ASN A 333 16.96 -16.43 -13.29
C ASN A 333 16.49 -15.58 -14.50
N SER A 334 15.46 -14.76 -14.32
CA SER A 334 14.89 -13.85 -15.32
C SER A 334 14.38 -14.52 -16.61
N SER A 335 14.34 -15.85 -16.70
CA SER A 335 13.80 -16.56 -17.86
C SER A 335 12.28 -16.38 -17.96
N GLN A 336 11.72 -16.54 -19.16
CA GLN A 336 10.27 -16.50 -19.38
C GLN A 336 9.52 -17.61 -18.59
N ALA A 337 10.22 -18.65 -18.14
CA ALA A 337 9.68 -19.71 -17.29
C ALA A 337 9.31 -19.24 -15.87
N GLN A 338 9.74 -18.04 -15.48
CA GLN A 338 9.51 -17.45 -14.15
C GLN A 338 8.74 -16.13 -14.24
N GLN A 339 7.98 -15.94 -15.31
CA GLN A 339 7.29 -14.68 -15.59
C GLN A 339 5.81 -14.95 -15.85
N TYR A 340 4.97 -14.33 -15.03
CA TYR A 340 3.55 -14.56 -15.01
C TYR A 340 2.76 -13.27 -15.17
N ARG A 341 1.61 -13.33 -15.82
CA ARG A 341 0.68 -12.21 -15.98
C ARG A 341 -0.65 -12.57 -15.32
N PHE A 342 -1.15 -11.66 -14.50
CA PHE A 342 -2.41 -11.84 -13.77
C PHE A 342 -3.54 -11.18 -14.56
N GLN A 343 -4.29 -11.94 -15.33
CA GLN A 343 -5.43 -11.39 -16.08
C GLN A 343 -6.71 -11.51 -15.27
N PRO A 344 -7.49 -10.42 -15.07
CA PRO A 344 -8.75 -10.45 -14.36
C PRO A 344 -9.75 -11.44 -14.97
N THR A 345 -10.50 -12.11 -14.11
CA THR A 345 -11.70 -12.88 -14.47
C THR A 345 -12.93 -12.17 -13.90
N SER A 346 -13.64 -12.78 -12.94
CA SER A 346 -14.84 -12.24 -12.28
C SER A 346 -14.67 -12.27 -10.76
N GLY A 347 -15.21 -11.28 -10.05
CA GLY A 347 -15.24 -11.30 -8.58
C GLY A 347 -13.87 -11.16 -7.91
N GLY A 348 -12.97 -10.37 -8.50
CA GLY A 348 -11.61 -10.14 -7.99
C GLY A 348 -10.60 -11.25 -8.30
N TYR A 349 -11.05 -12.40 -8.83
CA TYR A 349 -10.19 -13.48 -9.25
C TYR A 349 -9.42 -13.15 -10.53
N THR A 350 -8.30 -13.85 -10.72
CA THR A 350 -7.42 -13.73 -11.87
C THR A 350 -7.04 -15.11 -12.41
N ARG A 351 -6.74 -15.19 -13.70
CA ARG A 351 -5.90 -16.28 -14.25
C ARG A 351 -4.44 -15.84 -14.20
N VAL A 352 -3.53 -16.74 -13.85
CA VAL A 352 -2.10 -16.46 -13.71
C VAL A 352 -1.34 -17.14 -14.84
N ASP A 353 -1.10 -16.41 -15.92
CA ASP A 353 -0.59 -16.94 -17.19
C ASP A 353 0.93 -16.96 -17.25
N ILE A 354 1.52 -18.00 -17.82
CA ILE A 354 2.97 -18.08 -18.03
C ILE A 354 3.41 -17.37 -19.32
N ARG A 355 4.52 -16.64 -19.29
CA ARG A 355 5.05 -15.91 -20.47
C ARG A 355 5.46 -16.83 -21.62
N LEU A 356 5.95 -18.03 -21.32
CA LEU A 356 6.29 -19.07 -22.31
C LEU A 356 5.11 -19.42 -23.23
N ASN A 357 3.89 -19.38 -22.72
CA ASN A 357 2.68 -19.63 -23.47
C ASN A 357 1.48 -19.03 -22.73
N ALA A 358 1.04 -17.84 -23.15
CA ALA A 358 -0.05 -17.12 -22.50
C ALA A 358 -1.43 -17.80 -22.63
N ALA A 359 -1.54 -18.94 -23.33
CA ALA A 359 -2.73 -19.80 -23.29
C ALA A 359 -2.68 -20.84 -22.16
N ARG A 360 -1.66 -20.80 -21.30
CA ARG A 360 -1.46 -21.69 -20.14
C ARG A 360 -1.43 -20.88 -18.85
N SER A 361 -2.03 -21.42 -17.80
CA SER A 361 -2.14 -20.75 -16.49
C SER A 361 -1.82 -21.71 -15.34
N LEU A 362 -1.56 -21.17 -14.15
CA LEU A 362 -1.49 -21.95 -12.90
C LEU A 362 -2.80 -22.69 -12.64
N ASP A 363 -2.71 -24.00 -12.52
CA ASP A 363 -3.82 -24.94 -12.41
C ASP A 363 -3.59 -25.86 -11.21
N VAL A 364 -4.61 -26.03 -10.36
CA VAL A 364 -4.62 -27.10 -9.36
C VAL A 364 -4.99 -28.41 -10.03
N THR A 365 -4.05 -29.37 -9.99
CA THR A 365 -4.15 -30.65 -10.67
C THR A 365 -5.45 -31.39 -10.30
N ASN A 366 -6.12 -31.96 -11.31
CA ASN A 366 -7.36 -32.73 -11.17
C ASN A 366 -8.51 -31.99 -10.46
N VAL A 367 -8.54 -30.65 -10.50
CA VAL A 367 -9.58 -29.82 -9.87
C VAL A 367 -9.69 -30.10 -8.35
N SER A 368 -8.60 -30.59 -7.75
CA SER A 368 -8.60 -31.05 -6.37
C SER A 368 -8.85 -29.92 -5.37
N THR A 369 -9.54 -30.24 -4.27
CA THR A 369 -9.67 -29.36 -3.10
C THR A 369 -8.83 -29.84 -1.91
N ALA A 370 -8.06 -30.93 -2.07
CA ALA A 370 -7.22 -31.49 -1.01
C ALA A 370 -5.97 -30.64 -0.75
N ASP A 371 -5.47 -30.70 0.48
CA ASP A 371 -4.13 -30.18 0.80
C ASP A 371 -3.06 -30.98 0.05
N ASN A 372 -1.95 -30.32 -0.28
CA ASN A 372 -0.85 -30.88 -1.05
C ASN A 372 -1.21 -31.29 -2.48
N ALA A 373 -2.35 -30.83 -3.01
CA ALA A 373 -2.65 -31.00 -4.43
C ALA A 373 -1.62 -30.22 -5.28
N PRO A 374 -0.94 -30.85 -6.26
CA PRO A 374 0.13 -30.20 -7.00
C PRO A 374 -0.36 -29.10 -7.93
N ILE A 375 0.47 -28.06 -8.09
CA ILE A 375 0.25 -27.01 -9.09
C ILE A 375 0.97 -27.39 -10.40
N GLN A 376 0.28 -27.18 -11.51
CA GLN A 376 0.77 -27.44 -12.86
C GLN A 376 0.41 -26.29 -13.81
N LEU A 377 0.98 -26.29 -15.00
CA LEU A 377 0.47 -25.52 -16.14
C LEU A 377 -0.61 -26.31 -16.86
N TRP A 378 -1.70 -25.64 -17.20
CA TRP A 378 -2.74 -26.21 -18.04
C TRP A 378 -3.35 -25.17 -18.97
N THR A 379 -3.93 -25.62 -20.09
CA THR A 379 -4.75 -24.77 -20.97
C THR A 379 -5.82 -24.07 -20.15
N TYR A 380 -5.87 -22.75 -20.22
CA TYR A 380 -6.93 -22.01 -19.55
C TYR A 380 -8.28 -22.34 -20.20
N GLY A 381 -9.16 -22.99 -19.44
CA GLY A 381 -10.50 -23.39 -19.86
C GLY A 381 -11.62 -22.70 -19.07
N GLY A 382 -11.27 -21.77 -18.18
CA GLY A 382 -12.24 -21.05 -17.33
C GLY A 382 -12.62 -21.76 -16.03
N GLY A 383 -12.05 -22.94 -15.75
CA GLY A 383 -12.33 -23.68 -14.52
C GLY A 383 -11.92 -22.92 -13.25
N ASN A 384 -12.66 -23.10 -12.15
CA ASN A 384 -12.36 -22.42 -10.88
C ASN A 384 -10.99 -22.83 -10.30
N ASN A 385 -10.51 -24.04 -10.59
CA ASN A 385 -9.19 -24.52 -10.16
C ASN A 385 -8.02 -23.78 -10.84
N GLN A 386 -8.30 -22.96 -11.86
CA GLN A 386 -7.34 -22.14 -12.61
C GLN A 386 -7.41 -20.64 -12.24
N GLN A 387 -8.24 -20.30 -11.26
CA GLN A 387 -8.50 -18.93 -10.87
C GLN A 387 -8.00 -18.68 -9.45
N TRP A 388 -7.27 -17.59 -9.28
CA TRP A 388 -6.60 -17.22 -8.05
C TRP A 388 -6.98 -15.80 -7.66
N LEU A 389 -7.39 -15.62 -6.41
CA LEU A 389 -7.62 -14.32 -5.80
C LEU A 389 -6.29 -13.87 -5.16
N PRO A 390 -5.63 -12.84 -5.72
CA PRO A 390 -4.50 -12.21 -5.06
C PRO A 390 -4.99 -11.37 -3.88
N VAL A 391 -4.65 -11.77 -2.67
CA VAL A 391 -5.02 -11.05 -1.44
C VAL A 391 -3.77 -10.36 -0.89
N ALA A 392 -3.82 -9.03 -0.80
CA ALA A 392 -2.69 -8.25 -0.30
C ALA A 392 -2.48 -8.46 1.21
N GLU A 393 -1.22 -8.67 1.61
CA GLU A 393 -0.80 -8.84 3.01
C GLU A 393 -0.11 -7.59 3.59
N GLY A 394 0.11 -6.56 2.76
CA GLY A 394 0.96 -5.41 3.07
C GLY A 394 2.42 -5.63 2.65
N GLY A 395 3.19 -4.54 2.50
CA GLY A 395 4.61 -4.59 2.13
C GLY A 395 4.91 -5.11 0.72
N GLY A 396 3.91 -5.14 -0.17
CA GLY A 396 4.00 -5.72 -1.52
C GLY A 396 3.93 -7.26 -1.54
N TRP A 397 3.50 -7.87 -0.44
CA TRP A 397 3.26 -9.30 -0.34
C TRP A 397 1.79 -9.62 -0.60
N TYR A 398 1.56 -10.79 -1.20
CA TYR A 398 0.26 -11.35 -1.50
C TYR A 398 0.26 -12.84 -1.15
N HIS A 399 -0.85 -13.35 -0.66
CA HIS A 399 -1.14 -14.77 -0.86
C HIS A 399 -2.12 -14.93 -2.03
N LEU A 400 -2.06 -16.09 -2.69
CA LEU A 400 -2.91 -16.41 -3.82
C LEU A 400 -3.90 -17.49 -3.40
N VAL A 401 -5.19 -17.14 -3.31
CA VAL A 401 -6.26 -18.07 -2.89
C VAL A 401 -6.93 -18.68 -4.11
N ASN A 402 -6.94 -20.00 -4.23
CA ASN A 402 -7.61 -20.70 -5.31
C ASN A 402 -9.14 -20.59 -5.18
N ARG A 403 -9.83 -20.25 -6.28
CA ARG A 403 -11.28 -20.06 -6.30
C ARG A 403 -12.07 -21.33 -5.99
N ASN A 404 -11.56 -22.50 -6.38
CA ASN A 404 -12.27 -23.76 -6.23
C ASN A 404 -12.21 -24.29 -4.79
N SER A 405 -11.05 -24.17 -4.15
CA SER A 405 -10.77 -24.80 -2.85
C SER A 405 -10.74 -23.82 -1.67
N GLY A 406 -10.58 -22.52 -1.92
CA GLY A 406 -10.31 -21.52 -0.88
C GLY A 406 -8.92 -21.63 -0.25
N LYS A 407 -8.01 -22.41 -0.84
CA LYS A 407 -6.67 -22.70 -0.32
C LYS A 407 -5.59 -21.84 -0.98
N CYS A 408 -4.49 -21.66 -0.28
CA CYS A 408 -3.41 -20.79 -0.71
C CYS A 408 -2.39 -21.57 -1.57
N LEU A 409 -1.78 -20.89 -2.55
CA LEU A 409 -0.54 -21.36 -3.17
C LEU A 409 0.53 -21.50 -2.08
N ASP A 410 1.23 -22.63 -2.04
CA ASP A 410 2.11 -22.99 -0.91
C ASP A 410 3.40 -23.66 -1.40
N VAL A 411 4.53 -23.26 -0.80
CA VAL A 411 5.80 -23.99 -0.88
C VAL A 411 5.80 -25.08 0.19
N PRO A 412 5.64 -26.36 -0.18
CA PRO A 412 5.41 -27.42 0.80
C PRO A 412 6.55 -27.51 1.83
N ALA A 413 6.15 -27.68 3.08
CA ALA A 413 7.03 -27.72 4.25
C ALA A 413 7.96 -26.49 4.39
N ALA A 414 7.57 -25.33 3.83
CA ALA A 414 8.39 -24.12 3.80
C ALA A 414 9.82 -24.35 3.26
N SER A 415 9.97 -25.29 2.32
CA SER A 415 11.27 -25.65 1.76
C SER A 415 11.97 -24.44 1.13
N THR A 416 13.30 -24.40 1.22
CA THR A 416 14.16 -23.42 0.54
C THR A 416 14.95 -24.04 -0.61
N ALA A 417 14.71 -25.31 -0.95
CA ALA A 417 15.40 -26.01 -2.04
C ALA A 417 14.83 -25.65 -3.42
N ASP A 418 15.69 -25.68 -4.43
CA ASP A 418 15.27 -25.61 -5.83
C ASP A 418 14.48 -26.85 -6.25
N SER A 419 13.65 -26.68 -7.27
CA SER A 419 12.89 -27.75 -7.93
C SER A 419 11.82 -28.43 -7.06
N VAL A 420 11.44 -27.82 -5.94
CA VAL A 420 10.28 -28.24 -5.14
C VAL A 420 9.00 -27.82 -5.86
N GLN A 421 8.15 -28.79 -6.22
CA GLN A 421 6.85 -28.50 -6.82
C GLN A 421 5.94 -27.80 -5.80
N LEU A 422 5.31 -26.69 -6.21
CA LEU A 422 4.35 -25.96 -5.40
C LEU A 422 3.03 -26.75 -5.32
N VAL A 423 2.31 -26.54 -4.23
CA VAL A 423 1.01 -27.18 -3.97
C VAL A 423 -0.02 -26.11 -3.60
N GLN A 424 -1.28 -26.50 -3.45
CA GLN A 424 -2.22 -25.75 -2.61
C GLN A 424 -2.21 -26.32 -1.19
N TYR A 425 -2.39 -25.46 -0.20
CA TYR A 425 -2.54 -25.85 1.20
C TYR A 425 -3.49 -24.89 1.93
N THR A 426 -4.13 -25.38 2.99
CA THR A 426 -4.92 -24.54 3.91
C THR A 426 -4.15 -23.27 4.28
N CYS A 427 -4.79 -22.10 4.09
CA CYS A 427 -4.15 -20.82 4.34
C CYS A 427 -3.74 -20.70 5.82
N ASN A 428 -2.46 -20.50 6.10
CA ASN A 428 -1.87 -20.55 7.44
C ASN A 428 -1.04 -19.31 7.80
N GLY A 429 -0.94 -18.33 6.90
CA GLY A 429 -0.27 -17.04 7.14
C GLY A 429 1.26 -17.12 7.24
N THR A 430 1.87 -18.26 6.92
CA THR A 430 3.33 -18.41 6.93
C THR A 430 3.97 -17.84 5.67
N GLY A 431 5.27 -17.55 5.74
CA GLY A 431 6.03 -17.09 4.57
C GLY A 431 6.09 -18.08 3.41
N ALA A 432 5.70 -19.35 3.61
CA ALA A 432 5.55 -20.34 2.54
C ALA A 432 4.40 -20.03 1.58
N GLN A 433 3.44 -19.20 2.01
CA GLN A 433 2.24 -18.82 1.24
C GLN A 433 2.22 -17.35 0.81
N SER A 434 3.20 -16.57 1.27
CA SER A 434 3.36 -15.15 0.93
C SER A 434 4.30 -15.00 -0.27
N PHE A 435 3.88 -14.25 -1.27
CA PHE A 435 4.62 -14.01 -2.50
C PHE A 435 4.66 -12.52 -2.85
N ARG A 436 5.79 -12.07 -3.39
CA ARG A 436 5.98 -10.71 -3.89
C ARG A 436 6.00 -10.74 -5.41
N LEU A 437 5.27 -9.82 -6.02
CA LEU A 437 5.20 -9.69 -7.47
C LEU A 437 6.27 -8.69 -7.92
N VAL A 438 7.19 -9.16 -8.76
CA VAL A 438 8.32 -8.36 -9.25
C VAL A 438 8.16 -8.12 -10.73
N GLN A 439 7.81 -6.89 -11.10
CA GLN A 439 7.56 -6.54 -12.50
C GLN A 439 8.79 -6.83 -13.36
N GLN A 440 8.55 -7.46 -14.49
CA GLN A 440 9.53 -7.82 -15.50
C GLN A 440 9.30 -6.99 -16.77
N PRO A 441 10.35 -6.78 -17.58
CA PRO A 441 10.29 -6.00 -18.82
C PRO A 441 9.28 -6.49 -19.85
#